data_AF-A0A536YK38-F1
#
_entry.id   AF-A0A536YK38-F1
#
_cell.length_a   1.000
_cell.length_b   1.000
_cell.length_c   1.000
_cell.angle_alpha   90.00
_cell.angle_beta   90.00
_cell.angle_gamma   90.00
#
_symmetry.space_group_name_H-M   'P 1'
#
loop_
_entity.id
_entity.type
_entity.pdbx_description
1 polymer ?
#
loop_
_entity_poly.entity_id
_entity_poly.type
_entity_poly.pdbx_seq_one_letter_code
_entity_poly.pdbx_strand_id
1 'polypeptide(L)'
;MSQPTLSHYLILGAILFAISVIGIFLNRRNVLIMLMAIELMLLAVNLNFIAFSRFLGDNAGQVFVFWLDRHRGNGATQGVRR
;
A
#
# COMPACT_ATOMS: atom_id res chain seq x y z
N MET A 1 -10.14 -26.23 6.75
CA MET A 1 -9.23 -25.14 6.33
C MET A 1 -10.03 -24.17 5.48
N SER A 2 -10.62 -23.15 6.11
CA SER A 2 -11.41 -22.13 5.40
C SER A 2 -10.47 -21.30 4.54
N GLN A 3 -10.44 -21.58 3.24
CA GLN A 3 -9.68 -20.80 2.27
C GLN A 3 -10.17 -19.35 2.36
N PRO A 4 -9.29 -18.38 2.65
CA PRO A 4 -9.69 -16.98 2.65
C PRO A 4 -10.22 -16.63 1.26
N THR A 5 -11.52 -16.36 1.20
CA THR A 5 -12.20 -15.93 -0.03
C THR A 5 -11.72 -14.54 -0.44
N LEU A 6 -11.81 -14.22 -1.73
CA LEU A 6 -11.42 -12.93 -2.31
C LEU A 6 -11.93 -11.73 -1.48
N SER A 7 -13.12 -11.84 -0.90
CA SER A 7 -13.73 -10.85 -0.02
C SER A 7 -12.87 -10.46 1.19
N HIS A 8 -12.12 -11.40 1.78
CA HIS A 8 -11.25 -11.10 2.93
C HIS A 8 -10.09 -10.19 2.54
N TYR A 9 -9.50 -10.41 1.36
CA TYR A 9 -8.43 -9.56 0.84
C TYR A 9 -8.93 -8.17 0.44
N LEU A 10 -10.13 -8.09 -0.15
CA LEU A 10 -10.81 -6.83 -0.46
C LEU A 10 -11.10 -6.00 0.81
N ILE A 11 -11.62 -6.64 1.86
CA ILE A 11 -11.91 -5.98 3.13
C ILE A 11 -10.61 -5.49 3.80
N LEU A 12 -9.55 -6.31 3.79
CA LEU A 12 -8.25 -5.90 4.32
C LEU A 12 -7.69 -4.69 3.56
N GLY A 13 -7.77 -4.69 2.23
CA GLY A 13 -7.36 -3.56 1.40
C GLY A 13 -8.17 -2.29 1.69
N ALA A 14 -9.48 -2.41 1.90
CA ALA A 14 -10.35 -1.29 2.26
C ALA A 14 -10.01 -0.69 3.63
N ILE A 15 -9.71 -1.55 4.63
CA ILE A 15 -9.30 -1.10 5.97
C ILE A 15 -7.96 -0.35 5.90
N LEU A 16 -6.98 -0.90 5.19
CA LEU A 16 -5.67 -0.26 5.01
C LEU A 16 -5.78 1.08 4.27
N PHE A 17 -6.65 1.17 3.27
CA PHE A 17 -6.94 2.42 2.56
C PHE A 17 -7.55 3.47 3.50
N ALA A 18 -8.54 3.08 4.32
CA ALA A 18 -9.16 3.98 5.29
C ALA A 18 -8.14 4.53 6.32
N ILE A 19 -7.27 3.68 6.85
CA ILE A 19 -6.20 4.09 7.78
C ILE A 19 -5.24 5.08 7.10
N SER A 20 -4.88 4.84 5.84
CA SER A 20 -4.01 5.72 5.06
C SER A 20 -4.62 7.12 4.88
N VAL A 21 -5.91 7.19 4.56
CA VAL A 21 -6.65 8.46 4.41
C VAL A 21 -6.71 9.22 5.74
N ILE A 22 -6.97 8.52 6.85
CA ILE A 22 -6.97 9.12 8.19
C ILE A 22 -5.58 9.67 8.53
N GLY A 23 -4.51 8.94 8.20
CA GLY A 23 -3.12 9.38 8.40
C GLY A 23 -2.77 10.67 7.65
N ILE A 24 -3.24 10.82 6.40
CA ILE A 24 -3.07 12.06 5.62
C ILE A 24 -3.83 13.21 6.28
N PHE A 25 -5.10 12.98 6.66
CA PHE A 25 -5.96 14.04 7.16
C PHE A 25 -5.49 14.60 8.50
N LEU A 26 -5.04 13.72 9.41
CA LEU A 26 -4.55 14.10 10.72
C LEU A 26 -3.22 14.85 10.65
N ASN A 27 -2.34 14.47 9.72
CA ASN A 27 -0.92 14.84 9.81
C ASN A 27 -0.39 15.74 8.69
N ARG A 28 -1.21 16.73 8.33
CA ARG A 28 -0.95 17.72 7.25
C ARG A 28 0.20 18.72 7.49
N ARG A 29 0.79 18.78 8.69
CA ARG A 29 1.96 19.63 8.97
C ARG A 29 3.30 19.00 8.61
N ASN A 30 3.39 17.67 8.55
CA ASN A 30 4.66 16.99 8.37
C ASN A 30 4.70 16.26 7.02
N VAL A 31 5.41 16.86 6.06
CA VAL A 31 5.48 16.36 4.67
C VAL A 31 6.03 14.93 4.62
N LEU A 32 6.98 14.57 5.49
CA LEU A 32 7.49 13.19 5.60
C LEU A 32 6.40 12.18 5.98
N ILE A 33 5.50 12.54 6.88
CA ILE A 33 4.41 11.64 7.32
C ILE A 33 3.33 11.55 6.25
N MET A 34 3.08 12.65 5.53
CA MET A 34 2.22 12.63 4.35
C MET A 34 2.78 11.72 3.24
N LEU A 35 4.08 11.77 2.97
CA LEU A 35 4.75 10.86 2.02
C LEU A 35 4.70 9.39 2.47
N MET A 36 4.79 9.10 3.77
CA MET A 36 4.60 7.75 4.32
C MET A 36 3.16 7.27 4.22
N ALA A 37 2.17 8.13 4.47
CA ALA A 37 0.76 7.76 4.30
C ALA A 37 0.39 7.49 2.84
N ILE A 38 1.04 8.19 1.89
CA ILE A 38 0.93 7.90 0.46
C ILE A 38 1.52 6.52 0.11
N GLU A 39 2.63 6.07 0.75
CA GLU A 39 3.07 4.67 0.57
C GLU A 39 2.02 3.69 1.01
N LEU A 40 1.48 3.91 2.20
CA LEU A 40 0.56 2.97 2.81
C LEU A 40 -0.70 2.84 1.94
N MET A 41 -1.13 3.95 1.33
CA MET A 41 -2.23 3.99 0.37
C MET A 41 -1.91 3.20 -0.90
N LEU A 42 -0.73 3.42 -1.47
CA LEU A 42 -0.27 2.71 -2.66
C LEU A 42 -0.12 1.20 -2.41
N LEU A 43 0.38 0.80 -1.24
CA LEU A 43 0.46 -0.59 -0.81
C LEU A 43 -0.93 -1.23 -0.69
N ALA A 44 -1.91 -0.52 -0.13
CA ALA A 44 -3.28 -1.01 0.02
C ALA A 44 -3.97 -1.25 -1.34
N VAL A 45 -3.81 -0.32 -2.28
CA VAL A 45 -4.31 -0.46 -3.66
C VAL A 45 -3.65 -1.65 -4.36
N ASN A 46 -2.34 -1.81 -4.18
CA ASN A 46 -1.61 -2.92 -4.76
C ASN A 46 -2.02 -4.29 -4.19
N LEU A 47 -2.29 -4.38 -2.89
CA LEU A 47 -2.85 -5.58 -2.27
C LEU A 47 -4.19 -5.97 -2.89
N ASN A 48 -5.04 -4.99 -3.14
CA ASN A 48 -6.33 -5.19 -3.79
C ASN A 48 -6.14 -5.68 -5.23
N PHE A 49 -5.22 -5.06 -5.97
CA PHE A 49 -4.87 -5.47 -7.33
C PHE A 49 -4.29 -6.88 -7.38
N ILE A 50 -3.39 -7.27 -6.45
CA ILE A 50 -2.87 -8.63 -6.33
C ILE A 50 -3.99 -9.63 -6.02
N ALA A 51 -4.95 -9.28 -5.17
CA ALA A 51 -6.09 -10.14 -4.85
C ALA A 51 -6.93 -10.43 -6.11
N PHE A 52 -7.21 -9.41 -6.93
CA PHE A 52 -7.85 -9.58 -8.23
C PHE A 52 -6.99 -10.37 -9.23
N SER A 53 -5.69 -10.06 -9.32
CA SER A 53 -4.71 -10.74 -10.16
C SER A 53 -4.71 -12.25 -9.87
N ARG A 54 -4.72 -12.62 -8.58
CA ARG A 54 -4.75 -14.01 -8.12
C ARG A 54 -6.08 -14.72 -8.41
N PHE A 55 -7.18 -13.97 -8.51
CA PHE A 55 -8.48 -14.50 -8.89
C PHE A 55 -8.63 -14.67 -10.41
N LEU A 56 -8.01 -13.78 -11.20
CA LEU A 56 -8.01 -13.84 -12.67
C LEU A 56 -6.87 -14.72 -13.24
N GLY A 57 -5.91 -15.13 -12.42
CA GLY A 57 -4.76 -15.94 -12.84
C GLY A 57 -3.66 -15.15 -13.55
N ASP A 58 -3.66 -13.83 -13.45
CA ASP A 58 -2.65 -12.94 -14.02
C ASP A 58 -1.62 -12.57 -12.93
N ASN A 59 -0.35 -12.38 -13.28
CA ASN A 59 0.72 -11.98 -12.36
C ASN A 59 1.06 -10.48 -12.43
N ALA A 60 0.31 -9.71 -13.22
CA ALA A 60 0.50 -8.26 -13.38
C ALA A 60 0.55 -7.49 -12.04
N GLY A 61 -0.27 -7.88 -11.05
CA GLY A 61 -0.29 -7.22 -9.74
C GLY A 61 0.97 -7.39 -8.90
N GLN A 62 1.69 -8.51 -9.05
CA GLN A 62 2.93 -8.76 -8.31
C GLN A 62 4.10 -7.91 -8.84
N VAL A 63 4.17 -7.71 -10.16
CA VAL A 63 5.22 -6.90 -10.80
C VAL A 63 5.09 -5.43 -10.42
N PHE A 64 3.86 -4.93 -10.30
CA PHE A 64 3.59 -3.54 -9.94
C PHE A 64 4.01 -3.19 -8.50
N VAL A 65 3.79 -4.10 -7.54
CA VAL A 65 4.30 -3.94 -6.15
C VAL A 65 5.81 -3.83 -6.12
N PHE A 66 6.49 -4.75 -6.80
CA PHE A 66 7.94 -4.80 -6.80
C PHE A 66 8.54 -3.54 -7.43
N TRP A 67 7.98 -3.06 -8.53
CA TRP A 67 8.45 -1.85 -9.21
C TRP A 67 8.27 -0.59 -8.36
N LEU A 68 7.12 -0.46 -7.67
CA LEU A 68 6.82 0.70 -6.84
C LEU A 68 7.68 0.79 -5.58
N ASP A 69 7.83 -0.33 -4.86
CA ASP A 69 8.61 -0.39 -3.61
C ASP A 69 10.12 -0.24 -3.88
N ARG A 70 10.61 -0.82 -4.99
CA ARG A 70 12.00 -0.65 -5.45
C ARG A 70 12.38 0.80 -5.72
N HIS A 71 11.42 1.62 -6.15
CA HIS A 71 11.65 3.01 -6.51
C HIS A 71 11.71 3.96 -5.30
N ARG A 72 11.23 3.53 -4.13
CA ARG A 72 11.15 4.37 -2.91
C ARG A 72 12.24 4.12 -1.86
N GLY A 73 13.09 3.11 -2.07
CA GLY A 73 14.13 2.68 -1.13
C GLY A 73 15.25 3.67 -0.76
N ASN A 74 15.25 4.94 -1.20
CA ASN A 74 16.40 5.85 -0.99
C ASN A 74 16.07 7.24 -0.42
N GLY A 75 14.80 7.55 -0.08
CA GLY A 75 14.40 8.90 0.36
C GLY A 75 14.24 9.09 1.87
N ALA A 76 13.72 8.10 2.59
CA ALA A 76 13.30 8.27 3.99
C ALA A 76 14.46 8.21 5.01
N THR A 77 15.62 7.68 4.63
CA THR A 77 16.78 7.50 5.53
C THR A 77 17.76 8.68 5.47
N GLN A 78 17.55 9.66 4.59
CA GLN A 78 18.47 10.80 4.41
C GLN A 78 18.09 12.04 5.27
N GLY A 79 16.88 12.09 5.81
CA GLY A 79 16.38 13.23 6.61
C GLY A 79 16.60 13.11 8.13
N VAL A 80 17.20 12.02 8.62
CA VAL A 80 17.52 11.81 10.05
C VAL A 80 19.04 11.83 10.31
N ARG A 81 19.84 12.01 9.25
CA ARG A 81 21.31 12.13 9.32
C ARG A 81 21.82 13.52 8.90
N ARG A 82 21.06 14.58 9.14
CA ARG A 82 21.53 15.96 9.12
C ARG A 82 20.85 16.77 10.21
#